data_AF-A0A2A5Y6C3-F1
#
_entry.id   AF-A0A2A5Y6C3-F1
#
_cell.length_a   1.000
_cell.length_b   1.000
_cell.length_c   1.000
_cell.angle_alpha   90.00
_cell.angle_beta   90.00
_cell.angle_gamma   90.00
#
_symmetry.space_group_name_H-M   'P 1'
#
loop_
_entity.id
_entity.type
_entity.pdbx_description
1 polymer ?
#
loop_
_entity_poly.entity_id
_entity_poly.type
_entity_poly.pdbx_seq_one_letter_code
_entity_poly.pdbx_strand_id
1 'polypeptide(L)' 'ATDYCVAWSALDGAAQGFDVSVILPACRAIDLDGSLDAGLAEMRSAGISLSG' A
#
# COMPACT_ATOMS: atom_id res chain seq x y z
N ALA A 1 -4.53 -0.84 8.64
CA ALA A 1 -4.18 0.56 8.32
C ALA A 1 -3.47 0.61 6.98
N THR A 2 -3.61 1.70 6.22
CA THR A 2 -3.03 1.86 4.86
C THR A 2 -1.53 1.60 4.83
N ASP A 3 -0.84 2.08 5.88
CA ASP A 3 0.59 2.10 6.11
C ASP A 3 1.16 0.84 6.80
N TYR A 4 0.30 -0.14 7.11
CA TYR A 4 0.70 -1.40 7.73
C TYR A 4 0.06 -2.58 6.99
N CYS A 5 -1.02 -3.13 7.54
CA CYS A 5 -1.64 -4.36 7.05
C CYS A 5 -2.04 -4.27 5.57
N VAL A 6 -2.52 -3.11 5.12
CA VAL A 6 -2.91 -2.91 3.72
C VAL A 6 -1.68 -2.91 2.81
N ALA A 7 -0.64 -2.14 3.16
CA ALA A 7 0.62 -2.12 2.42
C ALA A 7 1.26 -3.51 2.35
N TRP A 8 1.37 -4.21 3.48
CA TRP A 8 1.96 -5.56 3.51
C TRP A 8 1.19 -6.56 2.66
N SER A 9 -0.15 -6.60 2.77
CA SER A 9 -0.96 -7.50 1.92
C SER A 9 -0.84 -7.14 0.44
N ALA A 10 -0.75 -5.86 0.10
CA ALA A 10 -0.61 -5.43 -1.29
C ALA A 10 0.76 -5.81 -1.86
N LEU A 11 1.83 -5.59 -1.09
CA LEU A 11 3.20 -5.96 -1.45
C LEU A 11 3.37 -7.47 -1.61
N ASP A 12 2.79 -8.26 -0.69
CA ASP A 12 2.81 -9.71 -0.79
C ASP A 12 2.06 -10.20 -2.05
N GLY A 13 0.88 -9.63 -2.33
CA GLY A 13 0.15 -9.93 -3.57
C GLY A 13 0.97 -9.62 -4.84
N ALA A 14 1.65 -8.46 -4.87
CA ALA A 14 2.50 -8.09 -5.99
C ALA A 14 3.73 -9.02 -6.11
N ALA A 15 4.34 -9.41 -4.99
CA ALA A 15 5.46 -10.34 -4.97
C ALA A 15 5.09 -11.74 -5.48
N GLN A 16 3.85 -12.17 -5.26
CA GLN A 16 3.31 -13.43 -5.81
C GLN A 16 2.88 -13.31 -7.28
N GLY A 17 3.05 -12.15 -7.91
CA GLY A 17 2.76 -11.92 -9.33
C GLY A 17 1.29 -11.62 -9.63
N PHE A 18 0.49 -11.26 -8.62
CA PHE A 18 -0.87 -10.79 -8.86
C PHE A 18 -0.87 -9.33 -9.31
N ASP A 19 -1.88 -8.96 -10.10
CA ASP A 19 -2.19 -7.56 -10.36
C ASP A 19 -2.93 -6.99 -9.15
N VAL A 20 -2.30 -6.05 -8.45
CA VAL A 20 -2.77 -5.52 -7.16
C VAL A 20 -3.10 -4.05 -7.29
N SER A 21 -4.25 -3.67 -6.74
CA SER A 21 -4.65 -2.28 -6.59
C SER A 21 -5.15 -2.00 -5.16
N VAL A 22 -4.84 -0.80 -4.66
CA VAL A 22 -5.28 -0.31 -3.34
C VAL A 22 -6.14 0.92 -3.54
N ILE A 23 -7.36 0.88 -3.00
CA ILE A 23 -8.30 2.00 -3.04
C ILE A 23 -8.05 2.87 -1.80
N LEU A 24 -7.24 3.92 -1.96
CA LEU A 24 -6.85 4.81 -0.86
C LEU A 24 -8.04 5.46 -0.15
N PRO A 25 -9.11 5.91 -0.83
CA PRO A 25 -10.30 6.48 -0.18
C PRO A 25 -11.04 5.49 0.74
N ALA A 26 -10.86 4.19 0.54
CA ALA A 26 -11.46 3.13 1.37
C ALA A 26 -10.57 2.72 2.56
N CYS A 27 -9.38 3.31 2.69
CA CYS A 27 -8.42 2.98 3.73
C CYS A 27 -8.12 4.21 4.61
N ARG A 28 -7.72 3.97 5.86
CA ARG A 28 -7.20 5.02 6.75
C ARG A 28 -5.85 4.58 7.31
N ALA A 29 -4.87 5.48 7.19
CA ALA A 29 -3.55 5.30 7.77
C ALA A 29 -3.59 5.55 9.28
N ILE A 30 -2.66 4.94 10.01
CA ILE A 30 -2.36 5.39 11.38
C ILE A 30 -1.40 6.59 11.31
N ASP A 31 -0.48 6.57 10.35
CA ASP A 31 0.48 7.64 10.05
C ASP A 31 1.37 8.01 11.26
N LEU A 32 2.04 7.00 11.80
CA LEU A 32 3.03 7.17 12.87
C LEU A 32 4.38 7.53 12.25
N ASP A 33 4.93 8.67 12.64
CA ASP A 33 6.26 9.14 12.19
C ASP A 33 6.42 9.19 10.65
N GLY A 34 5.34 9.43 9.90
CA GLY A 34 5.36 9.48 8.43
C GLY A 34 5.37 8.10 7.77
N SER A 35 4.91 7.06 8.47
CA SER A 35 4.76 5.69 7.95
C SER A 35 3.93 5.61 6.67
N LEU A 36 3.00 6.54 6.46
CA LEU A 36 2.16 6.57 5.27
C LEU A 36 2.96 6.79 3.99
N ASP A 37 3.84 7.79 3.96
CA ASP A 37 4.62 8.11 2.76
C ASP A 37 5.58 6.97 2.41
N ALA A 38 6.19 6.34 3.42
CA ALA A 38 7.05 5.18 3.23
C ALA A 38 6.28 4.01 2.59
N GLY A 39 5.11 3.66 3.14
CA GLY A 39 4.29 2.57 2.62
C GLY A 39 3.77 2.84 1.20
N LEU A 40 3.38 4.08 0.89
CA LEU A 40 2.94 4.47 -0.46
C LEU A 40 4.09 4.42 -1.47
N ALA A 41 5.29 4.86 -1.09
CA ALA A 41 6.47 4.79 -1.94
C ALA A 41 6.84 3.33 -2.26
N GLU A 42 6.82 2.46 -1.26
CA GLU A 42 7.09 1.04 -1.42
C GLU A 42 6.06 0.38 -2.36
N MET A 43 4.77 0.63 -2.15
CA MET A 43 3.72 0.09 -3.03
C MET A 43 3.87 0.54 -4.48
N ARG A 44 4.17 1.83 -4.72
CA ARG A 44 4.43 2.33 -6.08
C ARG A 44 5.65 1.68 -6.70
N SER A 45 6.72 1.47 -5.92
CA SER A 45 7.94 0.83 -6.40
C SER A 45 7.73 -0.64 -6.78
N ALA A 46 6.80 -1.32 -6.11
CA ALA A 46 6.36 -2.68 -6.41
C ALA A 46 5.38 -2.77 -7.61
N GLY A 47 5.04 -1.63 -8.24
CA GLY A 47 4.11 -1.60 -9.37
C GLY A 47 2.63 -1.70 -8.98
N ILE A 48 2.29 -1.52 -7.71
CA ILE A 48 0.91 -1.59 -7.21
C ILE A 48 0.17 -0.31 -7.61
N SER A 49 -1.04 -0.48 -8.15
CA SER A 49 -1.89 0.64 -8.53
C SER A 49 -2.55 1.26 -7.30
N LEU A 50 -2.27 2.53 -7.03
CA LEU A 50 -2.89 3.27 -5.93
C LEU A 50 -3.99 4.18 -6.49
N SER A 51 -5.24 3.84 -6.20
CA SER A 51 -6.43 4.52 -6.71
C SER A 51 -6.97 5.46 -5.64
N GLY A 52 -6.86 6.78 -5.87
CA GLY A 52 -7.31 7.81 -4.94
C GLY A 52 -6.73 9.18 -5.22
#